data_AF-A0A8I0SKW5-F1
#
_entry.id   AF-A0A8I0SKW5-F1
#
_cell.length_a   1.000
_cell.length_b   1.000
_cell.length_c   1.000
_cell.angle_alpha   90.00
_cell.angle_beta   90.00
_cell.angle_gamma   90.00
#
_symmetry.space_group_name_H-M   'P 1'
#
loop_
_entity.id
_entity.type
_entity.pdbx_description
1 polymer ?
#
loop_
_entity_poly.entity_id
_entity_poly.type
_entity_poly.pdbx_seq_one_letter_code
_entity_poly.pdbx_strand_id
1 'polypeptide(L)'
;MSHASETSAAPRWIERRVIDAAIAQSLNAAGAERGLAPMAWSLGSLDEGIHVSGHADAHPVAGRGEIVEAWIVHLGLADAFECTHEPIHLVGPDMFWTGTVDGVTMQLRYPATTGP
;
A
#
# COMPACT_ATOMS: atom_id res chain seq x y z
N MET A 1 -50.96 1.96 -23.39
CA MET A 1 -50.39 2.44 -22.10
C MET A 1 -50.26 1.21 -21.21
N SER A 2 -49.15 0.84 -20.58
CA SER A 2 -47.81 1.41 -20.45
C SER A 2 -46.89 0.21 -20.20
N HIS A 3 -45.80 0.05 -20.94
CA HIS A 3 -44.76 -0.90 -20.55
C HIS A 3 -44.01 -0.26 -19.39
N ALA A 4 -44.26 -0.74 -18.17
CA ALA A 4 -43.36 -0.47 -17.07
C ALA A 4 -42.04 -1.18 -17.41
N SER A 5 -41.07 -0.42 -17.91
CA SER A 5 -39.69 -0.86 -17.89
C SER A 5 -39.29 -1.01 -16.43
N GLU A 6 -39.33 -2.23 -15.92
CA GLU A 6 -38.60 -2.61 -14.72
C GLU A 6 -37.14 -2.26 -14.99
N THR A 7 -36.76 -1.06 -14.54
CA THR A 7 -35.38 -0.65 -14.53
C THR A 7 -34.79 -1.44 -13.38
N SER A 8 -34.34 -2.66 -13.67
CA SER A 8 -33.52 -3.45 -12.76
C SER A 8 -32.32 -2.59 -12.42
N ALA A 9 -32.38 -1.91 -11.28
CA ALA A 9 -31.26 -1.17 -10.75
C ALA A 9 -30.21 -2.23 -10.42
N ALA A 10 -29.21 -2.36 -11.29
CA ALA A 10 -28.07 -3.23 -11.06
C ALA A 10 -27.52 -2.96 -9.64
N PRO A 11 -27.06 -3.99 -8.90
CA PRO A 11 -26.57 -3.80 -7.55
C PRO A 11 -25.46 -2.73 -7.56
N ARG A 12 -25.66 -1.64 -6.81
CA ARG A 12 -24.68 -0.55 -6.65
C ARG A 12 -23.57 -1.02 -5.71
N TRP A 13 -22.76 -1.96 -6.16
CA TRP A 13 -21.62 -2.46 -5.38
C TRP A 13 -20.42 -1.61 -5.75
N ILE A 14 -19.74 -1.03 -4.75
CA ILE A 14 -18.47 -0.37 -4.98
C ILE A 14 -17.47 -1.48 -5.31
N GLU A 15 -16.96 -1.47 -6.54
CA GLU A 15 -15.98 -2.46 -6.97
C GLU A 15 -14.66 -2.30 -6.19
N ARG A 16 -13.97 -3.42 -5.91
CA ARG A 16 -12.70 -3.41 -5.18
C ARG A 16 -11.68 -2.45 -5.78
N ARG A 17 -11.55 -2.39 -7.11
CA ARG A 17 -10.67 -1.44 -7.80
C ARG A 17 -10.95 0.02 -7.46
N VAL A 18 -12.21 0.38 -7.17
CA VAL A 18 -12.60 1.74 -6.80
C VAL A 18 -12.15 2.04 -5.37
N ILE A 19 -12.26 1.06 -4.47
CA ILE A 19 -11.76 1.16 -3.09
C ILE A 19 -10.23 1.31 -3.09
N ASP A 20 -9.52 0.44 -3.82
CA ASP A 20 -8.05 0.50 -3.91
C ASP A 20 -7.59 1.83 -4.51
N ALA A 21 -8.26 2.33 -5.54
CA ALA A 21 -7.97 3.65 -6.11
C ALA A 21 -8.18 4.80 -5.12
N ALA A 22 -9.24 4.75 -4.31
CA ALA A 22 -9.51 5.76 -3.29
C ALA A 22 -8.45 5.73 -2.16
N ILE A 23 -8.03 4.54 -1.73
CA ILE A 23 -6.94 4.36 -0.76
C ILE A 23 -5.64 4.93 -1.33
N ALA A 24 -5.27 4.51 -2.55
CA ALA A 24 -4.05 4.96 -3.20
C ALA A 24 -4.01 6.48 -3.40
N GLN A 25 -5.13 7.07 -3.83
CA GLN A 25 -5.24 8.53 -3.96
C GLN A 25 -5.07 9.22 -2.61
N SER A 26 -5.79 8.77 -1.59
CA SER A 26 -5.79 9.42 -0.28
C SER A 26 -4.44 9.34 0.41
N LEU A 27 -3.82 8.15 0.41
CA LEU A 27 -2.49 7.97 0.99
C LEU A 27 -1.46 8.80 0.23
N ASN A 28 -1.37 8.67 -1.10
CA ASN A 28 -0.38 9.44 -1.86
C ASN A 28 -0.58 10.95 -1.76
N ALA A 29 -1.81 11.45 -1.63
CA ALA A 29 -2.05 12.86 -1.34
C ALA A 29 -1.46 13.28 0.01
N ALA A 30 -1.73 12.50 1.08
CA ALA A 30 -1.17 12.75 2.41
C ALA A 30 0.38 12.63 2.43
N GLY A 31 0.93 11.70 1.66
CA GLY A 31 2.38 11.54 1.49
C GLY A 31 3.01 12.71 0.72
N ALA A 32 2.35 13.20 -0.32
CA ALA A 32 2.84 14.33 -1.11
C ALA A 32 2.97 15.62 -0.27
N GLU A 33 2.06 15.86 0.68
CA GLU A 33 2.17 16.95 1.66
C GLU A 33 3.45 16.87 2.51
N ARG A 34 4.03 15.68 2.63
CA ARG A 34 5.27 15.40 3.38
C ARG A 34 6.49 15.17 2.47
N GLY A 35 6.34 15.40 1.16
CA GLY A 35 7.42 15.22 0.18
C GLY A 35 7.70 13.77 -0.22
N LEU A 36 6.79 12.83 0.07
CA LEU A 36 6.95 11.43 -0.30
C LEU A 36 6.66 11.18 -1.78
N ALA A 37 7.50 10.35 -2.40
CA ALA A 37 7.22 9.80 -3.72
C ALA A 37 5.99 8.87 -3.67
N PRO A 38 5.15 8.84 -4.72
CA PRO A 38 3.93 8.05 -4.71
C PRO A 38 4.22 6.54 -4.70
N MET A 39 3.39 5.76 -4.04
CA MET A 39 3.42 4.30 -4.07
C MET A 39 2.14 3.72 -4.65
N ALA A 40 2.23 2.50 -5.17
CA ALA A 40 1.03 1.70 -5.41
C ALA A 40 0.52 1.22 -4.06
N TRP A 41 -0.76 1.47 -3.79
CA TRP A 41 -1.44 1.03 -2.58
C TRP A 41 -2.64 0.17 -2.95
N SER A 42 -2.91 -0.83 -2.13
CA SER A 42 -4.12 -1.65 -2.24
C SER A 42 -4.56 -2.09 -0.86
N LEU A 43 -5.84 -2.34 -0.69
CA LEU A 43 -6.27 -3.12 0.46
C LEU A 43 -5.73 -4.56 0.29
N GLY A 44 -5.52 -5.21 1.41
CA GLY A 44 -5.13 -6.59 1.53
C GLY A 44 -6.23 -7.62 1.29
N SER A 45 -5.86 -8.89 1.29
CA SER A 45 -6.85 -9.98 1.36
C SER A 45 -7.67 -9.87 2.64
N LEU A 46 -8.99 -10.06 2.54
CA LEU A 46 -9.92 -9.98 3.67
C LEU A 46 -9.71 -11.10 4.69
N ASP A 47 -9.10 -12.21 4.28
CA ASP A 47 -8.93 -13.40 5.12
C ASP A 47 -7.86 -13.21 6.22
N GLU A 48 -7.03 -12.16 6.13
CA GLU A 48 -5.93 -11.87 7.06
C GLU A 48 -6.17 -10.57 7.86
N GLY A 49 -7.38 -10.01 7.80
CA GLY A 49 -7.74 -8.73 8.41
C GLY A 49 -7.57 -7.53 7.47
N ILE A 50 -7.94 -6.32 7.96
CA ILE A 50 -7.74 -5.08 7.19
C ILE A 50 -6.25 -4.76 7.20
N HIS A 51 -5.55 -5.21 6.17
CA HIS A 51 -4.21 -4.74 5.85
C HIS A 51 -4.23 -3.81 4.64
N VAL A 52 -3.31 -2.84 4.61
CA VAL A 52 -3.02 -2.02 3.44
C VAL A 52 -1.63 -2.38 2.96
N SER A 53 -1.54 -2.76 1.70
CA SER A 53 -0.29 -3.13 1.05
C SER A 53 0.25 -1.98 0.22
N GLY A 54 1.55 -1.75 0.27
CA GLY A 54 2.25 -0.70 -0.48
C GLY A 54 3.48 -1.21 -1.21
N HIS A 55 3.73 -0.76 -2.44
CA HIS A 55 5.00 -1.02 -3.14
C HIS A 55 5.37 0.09 -4.13
N ALA A 56 6.65 0.16 -4.49
CA ALA A 56 7.22 1.22 -5.34
C ALA A 56 7.55 0.76 -6.77
N ASP A 57 6.85 -0.25 -7.32
CA ASP A 57 7.26 -0.88 -8.60
C ASP A 57 7.20 0.04 -9.82
N ALA A 58 6.40 1.10 -9.77
CA ALA A 58 6.38 2.11 -10.82
C ALA A 58 7.69 2.92 -10.92
N HIS A 59 8.56 2.83 -9.91
CA HIS A 59 9.85 3.53 -9.84
C HIS A 59 11.02 2.66 -10.32
N PRO A 60 12.15 3.26 -10.71
CA PRO A 60 13.39 2.53 -10.98
C PRO A 60 13.83 1.69 -9.77
N VAL A 61 14.27 0.45 -10.03
CA VAL A 61 14.66 -0.52 -8.98
C VAL A 61 15.62 0.09 -7.94
N ALA A 62 16.61 0.87 -8.41
CA ALA A 62 17.62 1.50 -7.56
C ALA A 62 17.05 2.46 -6.50
N GLY A 63 15.87 3.05 -6.72
CA GLY A 63 15.24 4.00 -5.79
C GLY A 63 14.05 3.42 -5.01
N ARG A 64 13.66 2.15 -5.26
CA ARG A 64 12.46 1.58 -4.61
C ARG A 64 12.61 1.43 -3.11
N GLY A 65 13.80 1.03 -2.64
CA GLY A 65 14.10 0.90 -1.22
C GLY A 65 13.90 2.23 -0.49
N GLU A 66 14.62 3.27 -0.91
CA GLU A 66 14.55 4.61 -0.32
C GLU A 66 13.11 5.17 -0.25
N ILE A 67 12.32 4.95 -1.31
CA ILE A 67 10.92 5.38 -1.33
C ILE A 67 10.12 4.67 -0.24
N VAL A 68 10.22 3.34 -0.15
CA VAL A 68 9.45 2.56 0.82
C VAL A 68 9.90 2.84 2.25
N GLU A 69 11.20 3.00 2.49
CA GLU A 69 11.77 3.36 3.78
C GLU A 69 11.29 4.75 4.26
N ALA A 70 11.23 5.73 3.36
CA ALA A 70 10.68 7.04 3.67
C ALA A 70 9.20 6.95 4.11
N TRP A 71 8.41 6.08 3.45
CA TRP A 71 7.03 5.82 3.85
C TRP A 71 6.92 5.14 5.22
N ILE A 72 7.78 4.16 5.53
CA ILE A 72 7.82 3.51 6.84
C ILE A 72 8.00 4.57 7.94
N VAL A 73 8.99 5.44 7.80
CA VAL A 73 9.25 6.49 8.81
C VAL A 73 8.07 7.46 8.93
N HIS A 74 7.53 7.94 7.80
CA HIS A 74 6.44 8.93 7.83
C HIS A 74 5.09 8.38 8.30
N LEU A 75 4.88 7.07 8.19
CA LEU A 75 3.73 6.39 8.77
C LEU A 75 3.87 6.19 10.29
N GLY A 76 5.02 6.51 10.89
CA GLY A 76 5.30 6.25 12.30
C GLY A 76 5.52 4.77 12.61
N LEU A 77 5.84 3.99 11.58
CA LEU A 77 6.08 2.56 11.68
C LEU A 77 7.49 2.24 12.20
N ALA A 78 8.42 3.19 12.05
CA ALA A 78 9.73 3.20 12.67
C ALA A 78 10.16 4.67 12.94
N ASP A 79 10.94 4.90 14.01
CA ASP A 79 11.45 6.24 14.35
C ASP A 79 12.47 6.75 13.32
N ALA A 80 13.28 5.82 12.79
CA ALA A 80 14.21 6.03 11.70
C ALA A 80 14.44 4.69 11.00
N PHE A 81 14.82 4.72 9.72
CA PHE A 81 15.25 3.51 9.03
C PHE A 81 16.76 3.34 9.18
N GLU A 82 17.17 2.55 10.17
CA GLU A 82 18.53 2.03 10.25
C GLU A 82 18.53 0.61 9.67
N CYS A 83 19.38 0.34 8.66
CA CYS A 83 19.54 -0.95 7.96
C CYS A 83 19.84 -2.18 8.87
N THR A 84 19.80 -2.02 10.19
CA THR A 84 20.09 -3.04 11.21
C THR A 84 18.83 -3.62 11.86
N HIS A 85 17.64 -3.08 11.57
CA HIS A 85 16.39 -3.69 12.03
C HIS A 85 16.11 -4.95 11.23
N GLU A 86 16.02 -6.09 11.92
CA GLU A 86 15.83 -7.43 11.35
C GLU A 86 14.75 -7.43 10.26
N PRO A 87 14.95 -8.17 9.17
CA PRO A 87 14.02 -8.14 8.06
C PRO A 87 12.70 -8.76 8.49
N ILE A 88 11.64 -7.99 8.31
CA ILE A 88 10.35 -8.57 8.02
C ILE A 88 10.50 -9.42 6.74
N HIS A 89 9.77 -10.53 6.76
CA HIS A 89 9.90 -11.71 5.91
C HIS A 89 10.49 -11.46 4.51
N LEU A 90 11.68 -12.03 4.27
CA LEU A 90 12.22 -12.18 2.93
C LEU A 90 11.43 -13.26 2.19
N VAL A 91 10.86 -12.92 1.03
CA VAL A 91 10.16 -13.87 0.16
C VAL A 91 10.74 -13.73 -1.24
N GLY A 92 11.63 -14.67 -1.59
CA GLY A 92 12.36 -14.62 -2.86
C GLY A 92 13.24 -13.36 -2.95
N PRO A 93 13.10 -12.54 -4.00
CA PRO A 93 13.90 -11.31 -4.17
C PRO A 93 13.33 -10.10 -3.40
N ASP A 94 12.20 -10.25 -2.73
CA ASP A 94 11.48 -9.14 -2.10
C ASP A 94 11.57 -9.22 -0.58
N MET A 95 11.78 -8.06 0.06
CA MET A 95 11.54 -7.89 1.49
C MET A 95 10.16 -7.27 1.69
N PHE A 96 9.45 -7.83 2.66
CA PHE A 96 8.20 -7.27 3.16
C PHE A 96 8.52 -6.54 4.45
N TRP A 97 7.76 -5.51 4.80
CA TRP A 97 7.80 -4.80 6.08
C TRP A 97 6.39 -4.71 6.62
N THR A 98 6.13 -5.19 7.83
CA THR A 98 4.79 -5.30 8.41
C THR A 98 4.75 -4.63 9.77
N GLY A 99 3.75 -3.80 9.99
CA GLY A 99 3.50 -3.14 11.27
C GLY A 99 2.09 -2.58 11.31
N THR A 100 1.76 -1.83 12.36
CA THR A 100 0.39 -1.33 12.57
C THR A 100 0.41 0.16 12.89
N VAL A 101 -0.45 0.93 12.24
CA VAL A 101 -0.71 2.36 12.53
C VAL A 101 -2.18 2.50 12.88
N ASP A 102 -2.49 3.01 14.08
CA ASP A 102 -3.87 3.25 14.53
C ASP A 102 -4.84 2.06 14.33
N GLY A 103 -4.33 0.83 14.51
CA GLY A 103 -5.11 -0.40 14.34
C GLY A 103 -5.24 -0.89 12.89
N VAL A 104 -4.61 -0.21 11.91
CA VAL A 104 -4.50 -0.65 10.52
C VAL A 104 -3.16 -1.35 10.31
N THR A 105 -3.19 -2.61 9.90
CA THR A 105 -1.98 -3.33 9.53
C THR A 105 -1.47 -2.83 8.18
N MET A 106 -0.18 -2.50 8.11
CA MET A 106 0.51 -2.04 6.90
C MET A 106 1.48 -3.13 6.48
N GLN A 107 1.52 -3.45 5.19
CA GLN A 107 2.52 -4.33 4.59
C GLN A 107 3.20 -3.63 3.41
N LEU A 108 4.50 -3.40 3.49
CA LEU A 108 5.25 -2.64 2.50
C LEU A 108 6.28 -3.55 1.84
N ARG A 109 6.28 -3.63 0.51
CA ARG A 109 7.20 -4.47 -0.25
C ARG A 109 8.22 -3.61 -0.97
N TYR A 110 9.48 -4.00 -0.86
CA TYR A 110 10.59 -3.42 -1.61
C TYR A 110 11.60 -4.52 -1.96
N PRO A 111 12.41 -4.31 -3.03
CA PRO A 111 13.44 -5.28 -3.37
C PRO A 111 14.34 -5.50 -2.16
N ALA A 112 14.65 -6.75 -1.86
CA ALA A 112 15.71 -7.04 -0.92
C ALA A 112 16.96 -6.34 -1.45
N THR A 113 17.61 -5.52 -0.63
CA THR A 113 18.97 -5.09 -0.90
C THR A 113 19.84 -6.33 -0.86
N THR A 114 19.92 -7.05 -1.97
CA THR A 114 21.13 -7.80 -2.26
C THR A 114 22.22 -6.73 -2.28
N GLY A 115 23.00 -6.70 -1.20
CA GLY A 115 24.26 -5.98 -1.18
C GLY A 115 25.14 -6.37 -2.38
N PRO A 116 26.23 -5.62 -2.61
CA PRO A 116 26.97 -5.51 -3.87
C PRO A 116 27.28 -6.83 -4.58
#